data_AF-A0A1Q7C976-F1
#
_entry.id   AF-A0A1Q7C976-F1
#
_cell.length_a   1.000
_cell.length_b   1.000
_cell.length_c   1.000
_cell.angle_alpha   90.00
_cell.angle_beta   90.00
_cell.angle_gamma   90.00
#
_symmetry.space_group_name_H-M   'P 1'
#
loop_
_entity.id
_entity.type
_entity.pdbx_description
1 polymer ?
#
loop_
_entity_poly.entity_id
_entity_poly.type
_entity_poly.pdbx_seq_one_letter_code
_entity_poly.pdbx_strand_id
1 'polypeptide(L)'
;MNEPVSVTSMIEQDRQISEIVAGERSRLRNFIRRRVPDPSDAEDILQEVFYELVEANRLLMPIGHVTGWLFRVARNRITDLFRKKKPVASSDVAVEDEDGELLRIEDLLPSPDAGPEALYFRNVLLDELEFALGELPAEQREVFVAHELDGHSFKEMAAETGVSVNTLLSRKRYAMLHLRERLQSVYDEYRKA
;
A
#
# COMPACT_ATOMS: atom_id res chain seq x y z
N MET A 1 -29.59 11.39 25.18
CA MET A 1 -28.70 12.52 24.86
C MET A 1 -27.56 11.91 24.06
N ASN A 2 -27.78 11.72 22.76
CA ASN A 2 -26.81 11.07 21.85
C ASN A 2 -26.13 12.16 21.03
N GLU A 3 -24.83 12.30 21.21
CA GLU A 3 -24.00 13.25 20.47
C GLU A 3 -23.87 12.86 18.99
N PRO A 4 -23.79 13.85 18.07
CA PRO A 4 -23.70 13.63 16.63
C PRO A 4 -22.24 13.39 16.21
N VAL A 5 -21.70 12.21 16.47
CA VAL A 5 -20.34 11.85 15.97
C VAL A 5 -20.36 11.43 14.48
N SER A 6 -21.53 11.31 13.84
CA SER A 6 -21.67 10.35 12.71
C SER A 6 -21.63 10.89 11.27
N VAL A 7 -21.55 12.20 10.98
CA VAL A 7 -21.61 12.70 9.58
C VAL A 7 -20.50 13.71 9.30
N THR A 8 -20.26 14.64 10.22
CA THR A 8 -19.22 15.66 10.09
C THR A 8 -17.81 15.06 9.99
N SER A 9 -17.55 13.96 10.71
CA SER A 9 -16.25 13.26 10.67
C SER A 9 -15.98 12.55 9.35
N MET A 10 -17.00 11.94 8.72
CA MET A 10 -16.86 11.29 7.41
C MET A 10 -16.66 12.33 6.30
N ILE A 11 -17.39 13.45 6.34
CA ILE A 11 -17.24 14.53 5.35
C ILE A 11 -15.84 15.14 5.41
N GLU A 12 -15.27 15.32 6.61
CA GLU A 12 -13.92 15.85 6.76
C GLU A 12 -12.86 14.85 6.27
N GLN A 13 -13.03 13.56 6.53
CA GLN A 13 -12.16 12.51 6.02
C GLN A 13 -12.20 12.43 4.48
N ASP A 14 -13.39 12.47 3.88
CA ASP A 14 -13.57 12.51 2.42
C ASP A 14 -12.86 13.72 1.79
N ARG A 15 -12.92 14.87 2.46
CA ARG A 15 -12.24 16.10 2.03
C ARG A 15 -10.72 15.94 2.09
N GLN A 16 -10.19 15.44 3.20
CA GLN A 16 -8.75 15.23 3.38
C GLN A 16 -8.19 14.22 2.36
N ILE A 17 -8.92 13.14 2.09
CA ILE A 17 -8.54 12.15 1.07
C ILE A 17 -8.56 12.77 -0.32
N SER A 18 -9.57 13.57 -0.63
CA SER A 18 -9.65 14.29 -1.91
C SER A 18 -8.46 15.25 -2.11
N GLU A 19 -8.01 15.92 -1.05
CA GLU A 19 -6.83 16.80 -1.07
C GLU A 19 -5.53 16.02 -1.33
N ILE A 20 -5.34 14.88 -0.66
CA ILE A 20 -4.18 13.98 -0.89
C ILE A 20 -4.20 13.47 -2.34
N VAL A 21 -5.35 13.00 -2.81
CA VAL A 21 -5.52 12.51 -4.19
C VAL A 21 -5.17 13.59 -5.20
N ALA A 22 -5.64 14.82 -5.00
CA ALA A 22 -5.35 15.92 -5.89
C ALA A 22 -3.83 16.22 -5.94
N GLY A 23 -3.15 16.16 -4.80
CA GLY A 23 -1.69 16.33 -4.71
C GLY A 23 -0.91 15.21 -5.40
N GLU A 24 -1.33 13.96 -5.21
CA GLU A 24 -0.61 12.78 -5.69
C GLU A 24 -0.96 12.38 -7.12
N ARG A 25 -2.08 12.85 -7.68
CA ARG A 25 -2.56 12.46 -9.02
C ARG A 25 -1.51 12.61 -10.11
N SER A 26 -0.74 13.70 -10.10
CA SER A 26 0.31 13.91 -11.11
C SER A 26 1.51 13.00 -10.91
N ARG A 27 1.90 12.71 -9.66
CA ARG A 27 2.99 11.77 -9.34
C ARG A 27 2.60 10.35 -9.72
N LEU A 28 1.38 9.92 -9.37
CA LEU A 28 0.82 8.62 -9.70
C LEU A 28 0.70 8.40 -11.22
N ARG A 29 0.16 9.38 -11.95
CA ARG A 29 0.09 9.33 -13.42
C ARG A 29 1.48 9.19 -14.05
N ASN A 30 2.46 9.96 -13.59
CA ASN A 30 3.82 9.87 -14.09
C ASN A 30 4.47 8.51 -13.76
N PHE A 31 4.21 7.96 -12.57
CA PHE A 31 4.66 6.63 -12.17
C PHE A 31 4.13 5.53 -13.09
N ILE A 32 2.83 5.58 -13.42
CA ILE A 32 2.17 4.62 -14.33
C ILE A 32 2.72 4.79 -15.76
N ARG A 33 2.76 6.01 -16.29
CA ARG A 33 3.22 6.30 -17.66
C ARG A 33 4.68 5.93 -17.93
N ARG A 34 5.53 5.89 -16.90
CA ARG A 34 6.92 5.40 -17.02
C ARG A 34 7.00 3.88 -17.21
N ARG A 35 5.97 3.14 -16.79
CA ARG A 35 5.92 1.67 -16.78
C ARG A 35 4.98 1.09 -17.82
N VAL A 36 3.99 1.86 -18.27
CA VAL A 36 2.98 1.46 -19.25
C VAL A 36 3.16 2.32 -20.52
N PRO A 37 3.63 1.73 -21.64
CA PRO A 37 3.91 2.47 -22.87
C PRO A 37 2.66 3.02 -23.55
N ASP A 38 1.56 2.29 -23.49
CA ASP A 38 0.31 2.68 -24.11
C ASP A 38 -0.41 3.74 -23.25
N PRO A 39 -0.71 4.93 -23.81
CA PRO A 39 -1.36 5.99 -23.05
C PRO A 39 -2.78 5.65 -22.59
N SER A 40 -3.52 4.82 -23.33
CA SER A 40 -4.88 4.42 -22.97
C SER A 40 -4.85 3.48 -21.77
N ASP A 41 -4.02 2.43 -21.81
CA ASP A 41 -3.84 1.52 -20.69
C ASP A 41 -3.40 2.27 -19.41
N ALA A 42 -2.53 3.28 -19.55
CA ALA A 42 -2.05 4.07 -18.43
C ALA A 42 -3.16 4.91 -17.78
N GLU A 43 -4.06 5.49 -18.59
CA GLU A 43 -5.22 6.23 -18.09
C GLU A 43 -6.28 5.28 -17.51
N ASP A 44 -6.48 4.10 -18.10
CA ASP A 44 -7.38 3.07 -17.58
C ASP A 44 -6.93 2.60 -16.19
N ILE A 45 -5.63 2.28 -16.03
CA ILE A 45 -5.06 1.92 -14.72
C ILE A 45 -5.25 3.06 -13.71
N LEU A 46 -5.00 4.30 -14.12
CA LEU A 46 -5.16 5.45 -13.23
C LEU A 46 -6.63 5.60 -12.79
N GLN A 47 -7.59 5.39 -13.70
CA GLN A 47 -9.02 5.42 -13.38
C GLN A 47 -9.42 4.28 -12.46
N GLU A 48 -8.97 3.05 -12.71
CA GLU A 48 -9.23 1.89 -11.85
C GLU A 48 -8.71 2.11 -10.42
N VAL A 49 -7.50 2.67 -10.28
CA VAL A 49 -6.92 3.00 -8.97
C VAL A 49 -7.78 4.00 -8.20
N PHE A 50 -8.26 5.06 -8.86
CA PHE A 50 -9.13 6.04 -8.20
C PHE A 50 -10.52 5.49 -7.92
N TYR A 51 -11.05 4.62 -8.78
CA TYR A 51 -12.31 3.94 -8.53
C TYR A 51 -12.22 3.08 -7.28
N GLU A 52 -11.18 2.25 -7.17
CA GLU A 52 -10.93 1.46 -5.96
C GLU A 52 -10.71 2.33 -4.74
N LEU A 53 -10.12 3.52 -4.88
CA LEU A 53 -9.93 4.41 -3.74
C LEU A 53 -11.28 4.87 -3.19
N VAL A 54 -12.20 5.25 -4.07
CA VAL A 54 -13.54 5.68 -3.67
C VAL A 54 -14.27 4.55 -2.94
N GLU A 55 -14.13 3.31 -3.40
CA GLU A 55 -14.73 2.14 -2.75
C GLU A 55 -14.03 1.80 -1.42
N ALA A 56 -12.71 1.83 -1.36
CA ALA A 56 -11.94 1.59 -0.14
C ALA A 56 -12.14 2.70 0.91
N ASN A 57 -12.37 3.94 0.49
CA ASN A 57 -12.71 5.05 1.37
C ASN A 57 -14.08 4.86 2.05
N ARG A 58 -15.06 4.27 1.35
CA ARG A 58 -16.33 3.86 1.98
C ARG A 58 -16.12 2.84 3.10
N LEU A 59 -14.97 2.15 3.10
CA LEU A 59 -14.56 1.19 4.13
C LEU A 59 -13.65 1.80 5.21
N LEU A 60 -13.56 3.13 5.30
CA LEU A 60 -12.85 3.92 6.34
C LEU A 60 -11.33 3.67 6.42
N MET A 61 -10.60 3.81 5.30
CA MET A 61 -9.13 3.79 5.35
C MET A 61 -8.55 4.97 6.15
N PRO A 62 -7.50 4.75 6.98
CA PRO A 62 -6.79 5.84 7.64
C PRO A 62 -6.05 6.73 6.62
N ILE A 63 -6.15 8.04 6.81
CA ILE A 63 -5.67 9.08 5.88
C ILE A 63 -4.16 8.98 5.62
N GLY A 64 -3.38 8.59 6.63
CA GLY A 64 -1.92 8.46 6.53
C GLY A 64 -1.41 7.41 5.54
N HIS A 65 -2.27 6.50 5.08
CA HIS A 65 -1.90 5.39 4.19
C HIS A 65 -2.37 5.55 2.74
N VAL A 66 -3.11 6.62 2.43
CA VAL A 66 -3.78 6.81 1.12
C VAL A 66 -2.78 6.91 -0.02
N THR A 67 -1.74 7.73 0.13
CA THR A 67 -0.68 7.84 -0.88
C THR A 67 -0.08 6.47 -1.15
N GLY A 68 0.22 5.72 -0.10
CA GLY A 68 0.87 4.45 -0.27
C GLY A 68 0.03 3.41 -0.99
N TRP A 69 -1.22 3.35 -0.57
CA TRP A 69 -2.24 2.50 -1.18
C TRP A 69 -2.41 2.82 -2.68
N LEU A 70 -2.42 4.10 -3.07
CA LEU A 70 -2.55 4.52 -4.48
C LEU A 70 -1.44 3.94 -5.36
N PHE A 71 -0.17 4.09 -4.96
CA PHE A 71 0.97 3.60 -5.73
C PHE A 71 1.05 2.08 -5.75
N ARG A 72 0.61 1.41 -4.67
CA ARG A 72 0.48 -0.04 -4.63
C ARG A 72 -0.55 -0.55 -5.63
N VAL A 73 -1.78 -0.04 -5.59
CA VAL A 73 -2.85 -0.50 -6.49
C VAL A 73 -2.42 -0.28 -7.93
N ALA A 74 -1.83 0.88 -8.23
CA ALA A 74 -1.27 1.15 -9.54
C ALA A 74 -0.24 0.09 -9.96
N ARG A 75 0.70 -0.28 -9.08
CA ARG A 75 1.69 -1.34 -9.35
C ARG A 75 1.02 -2.68 -9.65
N ASN A 76 0.04 -3.10 -8.85
CA ASN A 76 -0.68 -4.36 -9.07
C ASN A 76 -1.40 -4.38 -10.42
N ARG A 77 -2.08 -3.29 -10.78
CA ARG A 77 -2.77 -3.14 -12.06
C ARG A 77 -1.82 -3.17 -13.26
N ILE A 78 -0.64 -2.56 -13.12
CA ILE A 78 0.44 -2.64 -14.12
C ILE A 78 0.89 -4.10 -14.30
N THR A 79 1.14 -4.82 -13.21
CA THR A 79 1.55 -6.23 -13.27
C THR A 79 0.47 -7.10 -13.94
N ASP A 80 -0.80 -6.90 -13.58
CA ASP A 80 -1.93 -7.62 -14.18
C ASP A 80 -2.06 -7.38 -15.68
N LEU A 81 -1.90 -6.12 -16.11
CA LEU A 81 -1.91 -5.74 -17.53
C LEU A 81 -0.85 -6.53 -18.31
N PHE A 82 0.39 -6.57 -17.82
CA PHE A 82 1.47 -7.29 -18.48
C PHE A 82 1.31 -8.81 -18.41
N ARG A 83 0.70 -9.34 -17.35
CA ARG A 83 0.35 -10.76 -17.26
C ARG A 83 -0.70 -11.17 -18.29
N LYS A 84 -1.72 -10.33 -18.50
CA LYS A 84 -2.82 -10.58 -19.47
C LYS A 84 -2.38 -10.43 -20.92
N LYS A 85 -1.39 -9.58 -21.22
CA LYS A 85 -0.90 -9.32 -22.59
C LYS A 85 0.06 -10.37 -23.13
N LYS A 86 0.50 -11.35 -22.32
CA LYS A 86 1.27 -12.51 -22.80
C LYS A 86 0.35 -13.65 -23.22
N PRO A 87 0.39 -14.12 -24.49
CA PRO A 87 -0.13 -15.43 -24.85
C PRO A 87 0.67 -16.50 -24.07
N VAL A 88 -0.01 -17.57 -23.66
CA VAL A 88 0.56 -18.69 -22.90
C VAL A 88 1.63 -19.40 -23.73
N ALA A 89 2.85 -18.88 -23.76
CA ALA A 89 4.03 -19.52 -24.29
C ALA A 89 5.27 -18.89 -23.66
N SER A 90 5.88 -19.65 -22.76
CA SER A 90 7.30 -19.59 -22.41
C SER A 90 7.77 -18.37 -21.59
N SER A 91 8.69 -18.69 -20.69
CA SER A 91 9.42 -17.86 -19.76
C SER A 91 10.06 -16.60 -20.36
N ASP A 92 10.40 -15.68 -19.45
CA ASP A 92 11.16 -14.43 -19.62
C ASP A 92 10.36 -13.18 -19.99
N VAL A 93 10.69 -12.09 -19.29
CA VAL A 93 9.90 -10.89 -19.03
C VAL A 93 8.80 -11.11 -17.98
N ALA A 94 9.17 -11.69 -16.84
CA ALA A 94 8.81 -10.99 -15.62
C ALA A 94 9.55 -9.65 -15.71
N VAL A 95 8.87 -8.54 -15.48
CA VAL A 95 9.62 -7.38 -14.98
C VAL A 95 10.19 -7.90 -13.67
N GLU A 96 11.43 -8.35 -13.71
CA GLU A 96 12.19 -8.70 -12.53
C GLU A 96 12.19 -7.43 -11.70
N ASP A 97 11.25 -7.35 -10.75
CA ASP A 97 11.52 -6.68 -9.49
C ASP A 97 12.79 -7.39 -8.97
N GLU A 98 13.97 -6.86 -9.34
CA GLU A 98 15.26 -7.22 -8.75
C GLU A 98 15.25 -7.03 -7.22
N ASP A 99 14.20 -6.40 -6.70
CA ASP A 99 13.85 -6.30 -5.29
C ASP A 99 12.98 -7.51 -4.91
N GLY A 100 13.62 -8.68 -4.85
CA GLY A 100 12.96 -9.98 -4.65
C GLY A 100 11.84 -9.96 -3.61
N GLU A 101 10.78 -10.75 -3.84
CA GLU A 101 9.52 -10.89 -3.07
C GLU A 101 9.68 -10.85 -1.54
N LEU A 102 10.00 -9.67 -1.02
CA LEU A 102 9.98 -9.37 0.40
C LEU A 102 8.52 -9.08 0.71
N LEU A 103 7.81 -10.13 1.12
CA LEU A 103 6.61 -10.16 1.97
C LEU A 103 5.96 -8.78 2.11
N ARG A 104 4.79 -8.59 1.50
CA ARG A 104 4.07 -7.32 1.55
C ARG A 104 3.25 -7.26 2.83
N ILE A 105 3.03 -6.06 3.38
CA ILE A 105 2.15 -5.89 4.55
C ILE A 105 0.72 -6.35 4.26
N GLU A 106 0.36 -6.27 2.98
CA GLU A 106 -0.86 -6.71 2.30
C GLU A 106 -1.24 -8.15 2.62
N ASP A 107 -0.22 -8.99 2.59
CA ASP A 107 -0.33 -10.43 2.76
C ASP A 107 -0.61 -10.78 4.24
N LEU A 108 -0.45 -9.82 5.15
CA LEU A 108 -0.74 -9.94 6.57
C LEU A 108 -2.12 -9.40 6.98
N LEU A 109 -2.91 -8.88 6.03
CA LEU A 109 -4.24 -8.34 6.31
C LEU A 109 -5.34 -9.21 5.68
N PRO A 110 -6.49 -9.39 6.35
CA PRO A 110 -7.66 -10.02 5.75
C PRO A 110 -8.12 -9.26 4.50
N SER A 111 -8.69 -9.99 3.53
CA SER A 111 -9.32 -9.37 2.35
C SER A 111 -10.48 -8.48 2.78
N PRO A 112 -10.62 -7.27 2.21
CA PRO A 112 -11.76 -6.40 2.49
C PRO A 112 -13.10 -7.02 2.07
N ASP A 113 -13.09 -7.95 1.10
CA ASP A 113 -14.31 -8.58 0.58
C ASP A 113 -14.72 -9.85 1.36
N ALA A 114 -13.98 -10.21 2.41
CA ALA A 114 -14.24 -11.43 3.18
C ALA A 114 -15.40 -11.30 4.19
N GLY A 115 -16.13 -10.18 4.16
CA GLY A 115 -17.34 -9.93 4.95
C GLY A 115 -17.14 -9.02 6.15
N PRO A 116 -18.23 -8.68 6.89
CA PRO A 116 -18.21 -7.66 7.94
C PRO A 116 -17.25 -7.96 9.10
N GLU A 117 -17.14 -9.23 9.50
CA GLU A 117 -16.23 -9.66 10.57
C GLU A 117 -14.76 -9.50 10.15
N ALA A 118 -14.43 -9.91 8.92
CA ALA A 118 -13.10 -9.75 8.37
C ALA A 118 -12.71 -8.27 8.20
N LEU A 119 -13.67 -7.41 7.83
CA LEU A 119 -13.47 -5.96 7.76
C LEU A 119 -13.19 -5.34 9.14
N TYR A 120 -13.97 -5.72 10.15
CA TYR A 120 -13.73 -5.27 11.52
C TYR A 120 -12.34 -5.68 11.99
N PHE A 121 -11.99 -6.96 11.82
CA PHE A 121 -10.69 -7.48 12.25
C PHE A 121 -9.53 -6.87 11.45
N ARG A 122 -9.73 -6.60 10.17
CA ARG A 122 -8.77 -5.85 9.34
C ARG A 122 -8.51 -4.46 9.92
N ASN A 123 -9.52 -3.74 10.39
CA ASN A 123 -9.34 -2.43 11.01
C ASN A 123 -8.55 -2.53 12.32
N VAL A 124 -8.83 -3.53 13.16
CA VAL A 124 -8.04 -3.81 14.37
C VAL A 124 -6.55 -4.04 14.03
N LEU A 125 -6.28 -4.80 12.96
CA LEU A 125 -4.90 -5.04 12.51
C LEU A 125 -4.24 -3.78 11.92
N LEU A 126 -5.01 -2.89 11.29
CA LEU A 126 -4.49 -1.60 10.81
C LEU A 126 -4.13 -0.67 11.96
N ASP A 127 -4.94 -0.62 13.02
CA ASP A 127 -4.63 0.17 14.22
C ASP A 127 -3.36 -0.35 14.90
N GLU A 128 -3.21 -1.68 15.00
CA GLU A 128 -1.98 -2.30 15.50
C GLU A 128 -0.79 -2.00 14.59
N LEU A 129 -0.97 -2.02 13.27
CA LEU A 129 0.08 -1.70 12.32
C LEU A 129 0.60 -0.27 12.52
N GLU A 130 -0.29 0.70 12.72
CA GLU A 130 0.09 2.09 12.99
C GLU A 130 0.90 2.20 14.29
N PHE A 131 0.46 1.51 15.36
CA PHE A 131 1.20 1.46 16.62
C PHE A 131 2.59 0.83 16.45
N ALA A 132 2.67 -0.33 15.81
CA ALA A 132 3.91 -1.06 15.57
C ALA A 132 4.89 -0.29 14.67
N LEU A 133 4.39 0.47 13.69
CA LEU A 133 5.21 1.39 12.89
C LEU A 133 5.82 2.49 13.76
N GLY A 134 5.11 2.96 14.79
CA GLY A 134 5.59 3.94 15.75
C GLY A 134 6.74 3.45 16.63
N GLU A 135 6.86 2.15 16.85
CA GLU A 135 7.92 1.52 17.66
C GLU A 135 9.23 1.30 16.89
N LEU A 136 9.16 1.31 15.56
CA LEU A 136 10.33 1.05 14.71
C LEU A 136 11.40 2.14 14.85
N PRO A 137 12.69 1.78 14.75
CA PRO A 137 13.75 2.75 14.51
C PRO A 137 13.44 3.60 13.28
N ALA A 138 13.67 4.92 13.37
CA ALA A 138 13.30 5.88 12.32
C ALA A 138 13.75 5.45 10.92
N GLU A 139 15.01 4.99 10.79
CA GLU A 139 15.58 4.56 9.52
C GLU A 139 14.87 3.33 8.91
N GLN A 140 14.33 2.43 9.74
CA GLN A 140 13.61 1.25 9.26
C GLN A 140 12.19 1.63 8.83
N ARG A 141 11.52 2.47 9.63
CA ARG A 141 10.22 3.03 9.32
C ARG A 141 10.24 3.84 8.03
N GLU A 142 11.21 4.73 7.86
CA GLU A 142 11.35 5.57 6.66
C GLU A 142 11.52 4.72 5.40
N VAL A 143 12.37 3.69 5.46
CA VAL A 143 12.57 2.76 4.34
C VAL A 143 11.29 1.98 4.04
N PHE A 144 10.60 1.50 5.07
CA PHE A 144 9.35 0.78 4.90
C PHE A 144 8.28 1.67 4.25
N VAL A 145 8.08 2.89 4.78
CA VAL A 145 7.12 3.86 4.23
C VAL A 145 7.48 4.22 2.79
N ALA A 146 8.73 4.60 2.53
CA ALA A 146 9.15 5.01 1.20
C ALA A 146 8.92 3.91 0.14
N HIS A 147 9.13 2.65 0.51
CA HIS A 147 9.04 1.53 -0.42
C HIS A 147 7.64 0.91 -0.51
N GLU A 148 7.03 0.56 0.63
CA GLU A 148 5.72 -0.11 0.68
C GLU A 148 4.57 0.87 0.46
N LEU A 149 4.69 2.08 0.99
CA LEU A 149 3.70 3.12 0.81
C LEU A 149 4.08 3.93 -0.44
N ASP A 150 5.08 4.78 -0.38
CA ASP A 150 5.33 5.79 -1.43
C ASP A 150 5.84 5.19 -2.77
N GLY A 151 6.16 3.89 -2.79
CA GLY A 151 6.43 3.14 -4.00
C GLY A 151 7.82 3.37 -4.61
N HIS A 152 8.75 3.96 -3.87
CA HIS A 152 10.13 4.15 -4.28
C HIS A 152 10.86 2.81 -4.37
N SER A 153 11.63 2.61 -5.45
CA SER A 153 12.57 1.49 -5.55
C SER A 153 13.77 1.71 -4.62
N PHE A 154 14.44 0.62 -4.22
CA PHE A 154 15.66 0.78 -3.43
C PHE A 154 16.76 1.52 -4.19
N LYS A 155 16.78 1.43 -5.52
CA LYS A 155 17.71 2.18 -6.37
C LYS A 155 17.45 3.69 -6.31
N GLU A 156 16.19 4.12 -6.38
CA GLU A 156 15.80 5.53 -6.24
C GLU A 156 16.19 6.05 -4.85
N MET A 157 15.85 5.32 -3.80
CA MET A 157 16.19 5.68 -2.43
C MET A 157 17.71 5.74 -2.20
N ALA A 158 18.48 4.80 -2.78
CA ALA A 158 19.93 4.81 -2.70
C ALA A 158 20.54 6.03 -3.40
N ALA A 159 19.99 6.42 -4.56
CA ALA A 159 20.42 7.60 -5.29
C ALA A 159 20.11 8.91 -4.54
N GLU A 160 18.97 8.98 -3.86
CA GLU A 160 18.53 10.16 -3.11
C GLU A 160 19.26 10.32 -1.76
N THR A 161 19.50 9.21 -1.05
CA THR A 161 20.02 9.22 0.32
C THR A 161 21.51 8.92 0.42
N GLY A 162 22.13 8.36 -0.62
CA GLY A 162 23.51 7.86 -0.61
C GLY A 162 23.70 6.56 0.18
N VAL A 163 22.63 5.97 0.72
CA VAL A 163 22.67 4.69 1.44
C VAL A 163 22.70 3.54 0.45
N SER A 164 23.46 2.48 0.73
CA SER A 164 23.53 1.32 -0.17
C SER A 164 22.20 0.54 -0.23
N VAL A 165 21.87 0.03 -1.41
CA VAL A 165 20.66 -0.82 -1.64
C VAL A 165 20.57 -1.97 -0.63
N ASN A 166 21.69 -2.64 -0.32
CA ASN A 166 21.72 -3.72 0.67
C ASN A 166 21.33 -3.28 2.08
N THR A 167 21.69 -2.04 2.46
CA THR A 167 21.31 -1.48 3.77
C THR A 167 19.81 -1.17 3.80
N LEU A 168 19.26 -0.62 2.71
CA LEU A 168 17.83 -0.35 2.58
C LEU A 168 17.02 -1.66 2.60
N LEU A 169 17.44 -2.69 1.87
CA LEU A 169 16.85 -4.04 1.93
C LEU A 169 16.83 -4.60 3.35
N SER A 170 17.95 -4.48 4.07
CA SER A 170 18.05 -4.94 5.45
C SER A 170 17.10 -4.18 6.38
N ARG A 171 17.04 -2.84 6.25
CA ARG A 171 16.11 -1.98 7.01
C ARG A 171 14.65 -2.35 6.75
N LYS A 172 14.25 -2.56 5.48
CA LYS A 172 12.90 -3.05 5.13
C LYS A 172 12.63 -4.39 5.79
N ARG A 173 13.57 -5.33 5.70
CA ARG A 173 13.41 -6.68 6.28
C ARG A 173 13.18 -6.62 7.78
N TYR A 174 13.96 -5.81 8.52
CA TYR A 174 13.79 -5.67 9.97
C TYR A 174 12.45 -5.02 10.34
N ALA A 175 12.03 -3.99 9.60
CA ALA A 175 10.68 -3.43 9.75
C ALA A 175 9.61 -4.51 9.58
N MET A 176 9.67 -5.27 8.48
CA MET A 176 8.66 -6.28 8.17
C MET A 176 8.60 -7.42 9.21
N LEU A 177 9.75 -7.81 9.77
CA LEU A 177 9.79 -8.81 10.85
C LEU A 177 9.07 -8.32 12.11
N HIS A 178 9.34 -7.08 12.54
CA HIS A 178 8.68 -6.47 13.70
C HIS A 178 7.17 -6.37 13.50
N LEU A 179 6.74 -5.82 12.36
CA LEU A 179 5.32 -5.64 12.06
C LEU A 179 4.58 -6.98 12.03
N ARG A 180 5.20 -8.01 11.43
CA ARG A 180 4.63 -9.37 11.43
C ARG A 180 4.45 -9.92 12.83
N GLU A 181 5.46 -9.79 13.68
CA GLU A 181 5.38 -10.29 15.06
C GLU A 181 4.24 -9.63 15.83
N ARG A 182 4.10 -8.30 15.70
CA ARG A 182 3.02 -7.52 16.31
C ARG A 182 1.63 -7.95 15.81
N LEU A 183 1.46 -8.04 14.49
CA LEU A 183 0.21 -8.49 13.87
C LEU A 183 -0.13 -9.93 14.25
N GLN A 184 0.86 -10.84 14.28
CA GLN A 184 0.64 -12.24 14.64
C GLN A 184 0.14 -12.38 16.09
N SER A 185 0.63 -11.56 17.02
CA SER A 185 0.12 -11.53 18.40
C SER A 185 -1.38 -11.21 18.43
N VAL A 186 -1.82 -10.22 17.64
CA VAL A 186 -3.24 -9.85 17.54
C VAL A 186 -4.07 -10.97 16.90
N TYR A 187 -3.55 -11.65 15.88
CA TYR A 187 -4.18 -12.85 15.30
C TYR A 187 -4.37 -13.97 16.33
N ASP A 188 -3.39 -14.19 17.18
CA ASP A 188 -3.43 -15.26 18.18
C ASP A 188 -4.40 -14.93 19.32
N GLU A 189 -4.54 -13.65 19.67
CA GLU A 189 -5.54 -13.17 20.61
C GLU A 189 -6.95 -13.27 20.04
N TYR A 190 -7.15 -12.84 18.78
CA TYR A 190 -8.44 -12.92 18.10
C TYR A 190 -8.96 -14.35 17.98
N ARG A 191 -8.08 -15.33 17.71
CA ARG A 191 -8.48 -16.75 17.62
C ARG A 191 -8.81 -17.41 18.97
N LYS A 192 -8.43 -16.81 20.09
CA LYS A 192 -8.69 -17.34 21.44
C LYS A 192 -9.98 -16.78 22.06
N ALA A 193 -10.48 -15.67 21.54
CA ALA A 193 -11.74 -15.04 21.94
C ALA A 193 -12.95 -15.73 21.29
#